data_AF-A0A4U9HPW9-F1
#
_entry.id   AF-A0A4U9HPW9-F1
#
_cell.length_a   1.000
_cell.length_b   1.000
_cell.length_c   1.000
_cell.angle_alpha   90.00
_cell.angle_beta   90.00
_cell.angle_gamma   90.00
#
_symmetry.space_group_name_H-M   'P 1'
#
loop_
_entity.id
_entity.type
_entity.pdbx_description
1 polymer ?
#
loop_
_entity_poly.entity_id
_entity_poly.type
_entity_poly.pdbx_seq_one_letter_code
_entity_poly.pdbx_strand_id
1 'polypeptide(L)'
;MLPGPTGERNTWTLMPRERVLCVADNEQDALIQLAAALATGCEVLWPEDGLHRDLAKQLPKAVTARIHFAKADVLTSQPFDAVIYHGDSDQLRELCETGCGP
;
A
#
# COMPACT_ATOMS: atom_id res chain seq x y z
N MET A 1 24.89 -10.32 13.96
CA MET A 1 25.29 -9.91 15.33
C MET A 1 26.03 -8.60 15.21
N LEU A 2 25.49 -7.50 15.75
CA LEU A 2 26.30 -6.36 16.12
C LEU A 2 26.51 -6.42 17.63
N PRO A 3 27.75 -6.35 18.15
CA PRO A 3 27.99 -6.33 19.59
C PRO A 3 27.70 -4.93 20.15
N GLY A 4 26.74 -4.84 21.06
CA GLY A 4 26.50 -3.68 21.94
C GLY A 4 26.89 -4.00 23.39
N PRO A 5 27.32 -3.01 24.20
CA PRO A 5 28.06 -3.21 25.45
C PRO A 5 27.22 -3.60 26.69
N THR A 6 25.90 -3.77 26.61
CA THR A 6 25.04 -3.99 27.79
C THR A 6 24.37 -5.36 27.88
N GLY A 7 24.67 -6.32 26.99
CA GLY A 7 24.10 -7.68 27.09
C GLY A 7 22.57 -7.74 26.92
N GLU A 8 21.93 -6.64 26.54
CA GLU A 8 20.52 -6.64 26.15
C GLU A 8 20.35 -7.34 24.81
N ARG A 9 19.49 -8.36 24.81
CA ARG A 9 18.98 -8.98 23.59
C ARG A 9 17.79 -8.17 23.09
N ASN A 10 18.06 -7.08 22.37
CA ASN A 10 17.02 -6.37 21.64
C ASN A 10 16.60 -7.20 20.42
N THR A 11 15.47 -7.90 20.55
CA THR A 11 14.86 -8.66 19.44
C THR A 11 14.06 -7.68 18.60
N TRP A 12 14.67 -7.18 17.52
CA TRP A 12 13.94 -6.43 16.49
C TRP A 12 13.06 -7.42 15.72
N THR A 13 11.77 -7.39 16.00
CA THR A 13 10.77 -8.13 15.23
C THR A 13 10.04 -7.11 14.36
N LEU A 14 10.31 -7.09 13.06
CA LEU A 14 9.43 -6.41 12.11
C LEU A 14 8.12 -7.21 12.07
N MET A 15 7.13 -6.75 12.83
CA MET A 15 5.75 -7.24 12.73
C MET A 15 4.98 -6.38 11.72
N PRO A 16 3.72 -6.75 11.46
CA PRO A 16 3.24 -7.44 10.26
C PRO A 16 3.40 -6.61 8.97
N ARG A 17 3.35 -7.32 7.83
CA ARG A 17 3.42 -6.82 6.44
C ARG A 17 2.75 -5.45 6.28
N GLU A 18 3.54 -4.41 6.07
CA GLU A 18 3.04 -3.07 5.80
C GLU A 18 2.06 -3.13 4.62
N ARG A 19 0.86 -2.58 4.81
CA ARG A 19 -0.10 -2.43 3.70
C ARG A 19 0.05 -1.05 3.11
N VAL A 20 0.27 -0.98 1.80
CA VAL A 20 0.45 0.27 1.08
C VAL A 20 -0.82 0.58 0.28
N LEU A 21 -1.42 1.74 0.54
CA LEU A 21 -2.47 2.28 -0.30
C LEU A 21 -1.85 2.79 -1.60
N CYS A 22 -2.25 2.19 -2.72
CA CYS A 22 -1.81 2.57 -4.06
C CYS A 22 -2.97 3.20 -4.81
N VAL A 23 -2.82 4.45 -5.22
CA VAL A 23 -3.80 5.20 -6.01
C VAL A 23 -3.13 5.69 -7.28
N ALA A 24 -3.62 5.21 -8.42
CA ALA A 24 -3.18 5.58 -9.76
C ALA A 24 -4.40 5.67 -10.70
N ASP A 25 -4.36 6.60 -11.65
CA ASP A 25 -5.44 6.82 -12.64
C ASP A 25 -5.23 6.06 -13.96
N ASN A 26 -4.08 5.40 -14.12
CA ASN A 26 -3.73 4.63 -15.30
C ASN A 26 -3.05 3.30 -14.96
N GLU A 27 -3.08 2.39 -15.93
CA GLU A 27 -2.58 1.02 -15.77
C GLU A 27 -1.08 0.95 -15.47
N GLN A 28 -0.28 1.75 -16.16
CA GLN A 28 1.18 1.69 -16.05
C GLN A 28 1.62 2.06 -14.63
N ASP A 29 1.08 3.15 -14.09
CA ASP A 29 1.42 3.59 -12.74
C ASP A 29 0.89 2.65 -11.68
N ALA A 30 -0.32 2.10 -11.84
CA ALA A 30 -0.85 1.08 -10.94
C ALA A 30 0.08 -0.15 -10.85
N LEU A 31 0.63 -0.60 -11.98
CA LEU A 31 1.58 -1.71 -12.04
C LEU A 31 2.94 -1.37 -11.45
N ILE A 32 3.44 -0.14 -11.66
CA ILE A 32 4.69 0.33 -11.04
C ILE A 32 4.56 0.37 -9.52
N GLN A 33 3.48 0.94 -9.01
CA GLN A 33 3.20 1.01 -7.57
C GLN A 33 3.08 -0.40 -6.97
N LEU A 34 2.34 -1.30 -7.63
CA LEU A 34 2.23 -2.69 -7.23
C LEU A 34 3.60 -3.37 -7.18
N ALA A 35 4.43 -3.20 -8.22
CA ALA A 35 5.76 -3.80 -8.27
C ALA A 35 6.65 -3.28 -7.12
N ALA A 36 6.61 -1.97 -6.84
CA ALA A 36 7.37 -1.36 -5.75
C ALA A 36 6.95 -1.94 -4.39
N ALA A 37 5.65 -1.97 -4.09
CA ALA A 37 5.13 -2.50 -2.83
C ALA A 37 5.40 -4.01 -2.67
N LEU A 38 5.30 -4.78 -3.75
CA LEU A 38 5.58 -6.22 -3.66
C LEU A 38 7.08 -6.53 -3.53
N ALA A 39 7.95 -5.71 -4.13
CA ALA A 39 9.40 -5.85 -4.00
C ALA A 39 9.88 -5.62 -2.55
N THR A 40 9.20 -4.76 -1.79
CA THR A 40 9.47 -4.54 -0.36
C THR A 40 8.80 -5.57 0.55
N GLY A 41 7.98 -6.47 -0.01
CA GLY A 41 7.26 -7.49 0.75
C GLY A 41 5.98 -6.98 1.42
N CYS A 42 5.47 -5.83 1.00
CA CYS A 42 4.21 -5.25 1.46
C CYS A 42 2.98 -5.94 0.85
N GLU A 43 1.83 -5.67 1.42
CA GLU A 43 0.53 -5.91 0.77
C GLU A 43 0.03 -4.60 0.15
N VAL A 44 -0.84 -4.69 -0.85
CA VAL A 44 -1.38 -3.51 -1.53
C VAL A 44 -2.86 -3.36 -1.23
N LEU A 45 -3.29 -2.13 -0.95
CA LEU A 45 -4.69 -1.73 -0.93
C LEU A 45 -4.99 -0.92 -2.18
N TRP A 46 -5.93 -1.40 -2.98
CA TRP A 46 -6.43 -0.71 -4.18
C TRP A 46 -7.88 -0.25 -3.99
N PRO A 47 -8.26 0.85 -4.66
CA PRO A 47 -9.67 1.21 -4.79
C PRO A 47 -10.42 0.10 -5.54
N GLU A 48 -11.67 -0.14 -5.12
CA GLU A 48 -12.58 -1.08 -5.76
C GLU A 48 -13.25 -0.44 -7.00
N ASP A 49 -12.44 -0.15 -8.02
CA ASP A 49 -12.90 0.43 -9.30
C ASP A 49 -12.64 -0.52 -10.49
N GLY A 50 -13.09 -0.11 -11.69
CA GLY A 50 -12.97 -0.90 -12.91
C GLY A 50 -11.52 -1.18 -13.29
N LEU A 51 -10.65 -0.16 -13.27
CA LEU A 51 -9.25 -0.26 -13.65
C LEU A 51 -8.52 -1.31 -12.80
N HIS A 52 -8.59 -1.17 -11.48
CA HIS A 52 -7.85 -2.05 -10.55
C HIS A 52 -8.43 -3.47 -10.52
N ARG A 53 -9.75 -3.62 -10.70
CA ARG A 53 -10.40 -4.94 -10.80
C ARG A 53 -10.02 -5.66 -12.09
N ASP A 54 -9.94 -4.96 -13.22
CA ASP A 54 -9.57 -5.56 -14.49
C ASP A 54 -8.08 -5.90 -14.56
N LEU A 55 -7.22 -5.09 -13.94
CA LEU A 55 -5.82 -5.44 -13.75
C LEU A 55 -5.64 -6.69 -12.90
N ALA A 56 -6.32 -6.79 -11.76
CA ALA A 56 -6.19 -7.93 -10.86
C ALA A 56 -6.60 -9.28 -11.47
N LYS A 57 -7.47 -9.27 -12.49
CA LYS A 57 -7.85 -10.47 -13.26
C LYS A 57 -6.74 -10.96 -14.18
N GLN A 58 -5.89 -10.05 -14.66
CA GLN A 58 -4.79 -10.35 -15.58
C GLN A 58 -3.52 -10.81 -14.84
N LEU A 59 -3.44 -10.53 -13.53
CA LEU A 59 -2.28 -10.85 -12.71
C LEU A 59 -2.24 -12.33 -12.27
N PRO A 60 -1.04 -12.90 -12.04
CA PRO A 60 -0.89 -14.22 -11.46
C PRO A 60 -1.54 -14.32 -10.08
N LYS A 61 -2.11 -15.49 -9.73
CA LYS A 61 -2.79 -15.71 -8.44
C LYS A 61 -1.95 -15.34 -7.22
N ALA A 62 -0.64 -15.59 -7.26
CA ALA A 62 0.28 -15.25 -6.17
C ALA A 62 0.42 -13.74 -5.93
N VAL A 63 0.27 -12.95 -7.00
CA VAL A 63 0.25 -11.48 -6.93
C VAL A 63 -1.10 -11.00 -6.42
N THR A 64 -2.20 -11.49 -7.01
CA THR A 64 -3.57 -11.12 -6.60
C THR A 64 -3.86 -11.45 -5.14
N ALA A 65 -3.26 -12.51 -4.58
CA ALA A 65 -3.38 -12.87 -3.17
C ALA A 65 -2.82 -11.82 -2.19
N ARG A 66 -2.03 -10.86 -2.69
CA ARG A 66 -1.43 -9.77 -1.90
C ARG A 66 -2.13 -8.42 -2.11
N ILE A 67 -3.22 -8.42 -2.87
CA ILE A 67 -4.00 -7.23 -3.20
C ILE A 67 -5.33 -7.28 -2.46
N HIS A 68 -5.59 -6.22 -1.69
CA HIS A 68 -6.85 -5.95 -1.02
C HIS A 68 -7.59 -4.85 -1.76
N PHE A 69 -8.92 -4.88 -1.68
CA PHE A 69 -9.78 -3.87 -2.28
C PHE A 69 -10.63 -3.19 -1.24
N ALA A 70 -10.84 -1.89 -1.40
CA ALA A 70 -11.81 -1.14 -0.62
C ALA A 70 -12.51 -0.10 -1.50
N LYS A 71 -13.80 0.14 -1.23
CA LYS A 71 -14.56 1.17 -1.93
C LYS A 71 -14.01 2.56 -1.59
N ALA A 72 -14.16 3.49 -2.52
CA ALA A 72 -13.63 4.85 -2.38
C ALA A 72 -14.07 5.56 -1.08
N ASP A 73 -15.31 5.32 -0.62
CA ASP A 73 -15.88 5.93 0.59
C ASP A 73 -15.24 5.43 1.90
N VAL A 74 -14.61 4.26 1.90
CA VAL A 74 -13.96 3.67 3.08
C VAL A 74 -12.46 3.44 2.88
N LEU A 75 -11.92 3.76 1.70
CA LEU A 75 -10.55 3.44 1.30
C LEU A 75 -9.51 4.01 2.28
N THR A 76 -9.69 5.27 2.68
CA THR A 76 -8.79 5.96 3.62
C THR A 76 -9.04 5.59 5.09
N SER A 77 -10.16 4.92 5.38
CA SER A 77 -10.49 4.41 6.72
C SER A 77 -9.96 3.00 6.97
N GLN A 78 -9.51 2.31 5.92
CA GLN A 78 -8.88 1.00 6.04
C GLN A 78 -7.48 1.13 6.64
N PRO A 79 -6.99 0.12 7.38
CA PRO A 79 -5.63 0.14 7.89
C PRO A 79 -4.62 0.01 6.73
N PHE A 80 -3.75 1.00 6.62
CA PHE A 80 -2.55 1.02 5.77
C PHE A 80 -1.45 1.81 6.49
N ASP A 81 -0.20 1.50 6.18
CA ASP A 81 0.99 2.05 6.84
C ASP A 81 1.69 3.11 5.98
N ALA A 82 1.43 3.09 4.67
CA ALA A 82 1.96 4.07 3.72
C ALA A 82 1.00 4.29 2.53
N VAL A 83 1.18 5.40 1.83
CA VAL A 83 0.44 5.74 0.61
C VAL A 83 1.42 6.03 -0.52
N ILE A 84 1.18 5.44 -1.68
CA ILE A 84 1.78 5.87 -2.95
C ILE A 84 0.65 6.42 -3.82
N TYR A 85 0.72 7.71 -4.10
CA TYR A 85 -0.24 8.42 -4.94
C TYR A 85 0.44 8.87 -6.23
N HIS A 86 -0.17 8.58 -7.37
CA HIS A 86 0.22 9.13 -8.66
C HIS A 86 -1.02 9.58 -9.41
N GLY A 87 -1.13 10.89 -9.64
CA GLY A 87 -2.24 11.55 -10.31
C GLY A 87 -1.96 13.06 -10.37
N ASP A 88 -2.85 13.83 -11.00
CA ASP A 88 -2.66 15.27 -11.12
C ASP A 88 -2.57 15.94 -9.74
N SER A 89 -1.70 16.94 -9.65
CA SER A 89 -1.12 17.57 -8.45
C SER A 89 -2.14 18.06 -7.42
N ASP A 90 -3.40 18.27 -7.81
CA ASP A 90 -4.43 18.91 -6.99
C ASP A 90 -5.13 17.95 -6.01
N GLN A 91 -5.13 16.63 -6.26
CA GLN A 91 -5.82 15.64 -5.43
C GLN A 91 -5.03 15.18 -4.19
N LEU A 92 -3.74 15.50 -4.09
CA LEU A 92 -2.88 15.13 -2.95
C LEU A 92 -3.25 15.90 -1.66
N ARG A 93 -3.94 17.05 -1.78
CA ARG A 93 -4.34 17.89 -0.65
C ARG A 93 -5.54 17.31 0.12
N GLU A 94 -6.49 16.68 -0.57
CA GLU A 94 -7.72 16.13 0.01
C GLU A 94 -7.44 14.86 0.86
N LEU A 95 -6.42 14.08 0.48
CA LEU A 95 -6.03 12.86 1.20
C LEU A 95 -5.31 13.16 2.53
N CYS A 96 -4.48 14.21 2.58
CA CYS A 96 -3.78 14.64 3.80
C CYS A 96 -4.73 15.25 4.84
N GLU A 97 -5.81 15.90 4.43
CA GLU A 97 -6.78 16.49 5.37
C GLU A 97 -7.70 15.43 6.01
N THR A 98 -7.90 14.28 5.36
CA THR A 98 -8.78 13.21 5.85
C THR A 98 -8.06 12.17 6.71
N GLY A 99 -6.75 11.98 6.52
CA GLY A 99 -5.93 10.99 7.23
C GLY A 99 -5.32 11.45 8.56
N CYS A 100 -5.49 12.72 8.92
CA CYS A 100 -4.94 13.29 10.16
C CYS A 100 -6.07 13.87 11.04
N GLY A 101 -6.88 13.00 11.62
CA GLY A 101 -7.67 13.33 12.82
C GLY A 101 -6.84 13.13 14.09
N PRO A 102 -7.14 13.85 15.20
CA PRO A 102 -6.26 14.04 16.36
C PRO A 102 -5.85 12.78 17.13
#